data_AF-A0A6A1TNC9-F1
#
_entry.id   AF-A0A6A1TNC9-F1
#
_cell.length_a   1.000
_cell.length_b   1.000
_cell.length_c   1.000
_cell.angle_alpha   90.00
_cell.angle_beta   90.00
_cell.angle_gamma   90.00
#
_symmetry.space_group_name_H-M   'P 1'
#
loop_
_entity.id
_entity.type
_entity.pdbx_description
1 polymer ?
#
loop_
_entity_poly.entity_id
_entity_poly.type
_entity_poly.pdbx_seq_one_letter_code
_entity_poly.pdbx_strand_id
1 'polypeptide(L)'
;MIANDNRRGGRTTDYTRTLEFVVGHMIAPGCQVVLDEGQFEVLRHYLEAISEIGEGANFVLEMCVDYRDHASSDGYSVSWDNDGSRLQDDMIDAIMGDLVQNLGFTGGSILREGELIAIDDIDGRIAEIRAKVAQKHNV
;
A
#
# COMPACT_ATOMS: atom_id res chain seq x y z
N MET A 1 34.03 -3.21 -12.04
CA MET A 1 33.85 -3.12 -10.58
C MET A 1 32.41 -2.70 -10.36
N ILE A 2 31.52 -3.65 -10.13
CA ILE A 2 30.10 -3.37 -9.88
C ILE A 2 30.03 -2.97 -8.42
N ALA A 3 29.72 -1.71 -8.14
CA ALA A 3 29.43 -1.26 -6.80
C ALA A 3 28.18 -2.01 -6.33
N ASN A 4 28.40 -2.96 -5.41
CA ASN A 4 27.34 -3.62 -4.68
C ASN A 4 26.91 -2.64 -3.57
N ASP A 5 26.06 -1.68 -3.93
CA ASP A 5 25.51 -0.71 -2.98
C ASP A 5 24.45 -1.41 -2.12
N ASN A 6 24.92 -2.03 -1.03
CA ASN A 6 24.10 -2.56 0.06
C ASN A 6 23.41 -1.43 0.86
N ARG A 7 22.61 -0.59 0.20
CA ARG A 7 21.62 0.24 0.89
C ARG A 7 20.43 -0.66 1.21
N ARG A 8 19.94 -0.64 2.45
CA ARG A 8 18.59 -1.14 2.74
C ARG A 8 17.62 -0.27 1.93
N GLY A 9 16.99 -0.85 0.93
CA GLY A 9 16.28 -0.14 -0.15
C GLY A 9 16.89 -0.51 -1.49
N GLY A 10 16.42 -1.62 -2.08
CA GLY A 10 16.82 -2.06 -3.41
C GLY A 10 16.35 -1.07 -4.49
N ARG A 11 16.75 -1.29 -5.74
CA ARG A 11 16.18 -0.53 -6.86
C ARG A 11 14.71 -0.86 -7.03
N THR A 12 13.89 0.14 -7.33
CA THR A 12 12.49 -0.09 -7.63
C THR A 12 12.35 -0.90 -8.93
N THR A 13 11.35 -1.78 -8.95
CA THR A 13 11.02 -2.69 -10.05
C THR A 13 9.54 -2.54 -10.37
N ASP A 14 9.18 -2.65 -11.64
CA ASP A 14 7.79 -2.70 -12.07
C ASP A 14 7.18 -4.06 -11.70
N TYR A 15 6.34 -4.06 -10.67
CA TYR A 15 5.61 -5.22 -10.16
C TYR A 15 4.16 -5.28 -10.67
N THR A 16 3.75 -4.40 -11.58
CA THR A 16 2.35 -4.28 -12.03
C THR A 16 1.78 -5.62 -12.49
N ARG A 17 2.51 -6.33 -13.35
CA ARG A 17 2.07 -7.63 -13.87
C ARG A 17 2.05 -8.73 -12.81
N THR A 18 3.01 -8.70 -11.90
CA THR A 18 3.05 -9.66 -10.78
C THR A 18 1.86 -9.44 -9.86
N LEU A 19 1.57 -8.19 -9.52
CA LEU A 19 0.45 -7.87 -8.64
C LEU A 19 -0.89 -8.20 -9.31
N GLU A 20 -1.06 -7.84 -10.59
CA GLU A 20 -2.24 -8.19 -11.39
C GLU A 20 -2.51 -9.71 -11.38
N PHE A 21 -1.47 -10.54 -11.47
CA PHE A 21 -1.62 -11.98 -11.39
C PHE A 21 -2.09 -12.46 -10.00
N VAL A 22 -1.62 -11.81 -8.92
CA VAL A 22 -1.90 -12.23 -7.54
C VAL A 22 -3.28 -11.78 -7.07
N VAL A 23 -3.64 -10.51 -7.28
CA VAL A 23 -4.87 -9.92 -6.71
C VAL A 23 -5.94 -9.60 -7.76
N GLY A 24 -5.65 -9.78 -9.05
CA GLY A 24 -6.62 -9.76 -10.15
C GLY A 24 -7.53 -8.54 -10.16
N HIS A 25 -8.77 -8.75 -9.74
CA HIS A 25 -9.85 -7.75 -9.72
C HIS A 25 -9.54 -6.49 -8.88
N MET A 26 -8.55 -6.54 -7.99
CA MET A 26 -8.15 -5.40 -7.17
C MET A 26 -7.23 -4.41 -7.90
N ILE A 27 -6.95 -4.61 -9.19
CA ILE A 27 -6.08 -3.75 -9.99
C ILE A 27 -6.91 -3.04 -11.06
N ALA A 28 -6.88 -1.70 -11.05
CA ALA A 28 -7.57 -0.89 -12.05
C ALA A 28 -6.90 -1.00 -13.43
N PRO A 29 -7.65 -0.83 -14.54
CA PRO A 29 -7.06 -0.69 -15.86
C PRO A 29 -6.06 0.47 -15.90
N GLY A 30 -4.82 0.19 -16.34
CA GLY A 30 -3.76 1.20 -16.40
C GLY A 30 -3.04 1.45 -15.06
N CYS A 31 -3.29 0.63 -14.03
CA CYS A 31 -2.56 0.68 -12.78
C CYS A 31 -1.06 0.52 -13.00
N GLN A 32 -0.27 1.23 -12.20
CA GLN A 32 1.18 1.13 -12.18
C GLN A 32 1.68 0.84 -10.76
N VAL A 33 2.50 -0.20 -10.62
CA VAL A 33 3.12 -0.60 -9.35
C VAL A 33 4.62 -0.67 -9.53
N VAL A 34 5.35 0.30 -8.98
CA VAL A 34 6.81 0.39 -9.08
C VAL A 34 7.38 0.60 -7.68
N LEU A 35 7.97 -0.46 -7.14
CA LEU A 35 8.36 -0.57 -5.73
C LEU A 35 9.65 -1.39 -5.61
N ASP A 36 10.35 -1.31 -4.48
CA ASP A 36 11.33 -2.34 -4.13
C ASP A 36 10.64 -3.64 -3.63
N GLU A 37 11.41 -4.71 -3.48
CA GLU A 37 10.89 -6.03 -3.09
C GLU A 37 10.22 -6.02 -1.71
N GLY A 38 10.79 -5.30 -0.73
CA GLY A 38 10.23 -5.23 0.62
C GLY A 38 8.91 -4.44 0.62
N GLN A 39 8.86 -3.35 -0.12
CA GLN A 39 7.65 -2.56 -0.32
C GLN A 39 6.55 -3.37 -1.01
N PHE A 40 6.90 -4.17 -2.01
CA PHE A 40 5.95 -5.04 -2.70
C PHE A 40 5.29 -6.05 -1.74
N GLU A 41 6.08 -6.69 -0.87
CA GLU A 41 5.53 -7.63 0.11
C GLU A 41 4.60 -6.94 1.11
N VAL A 42 4.96 -5.76 1.61
CA VAL A 42 4.07 -4.97 2.48
C VAL A 42 2.78 -4.61 1.75
N LEU A 43 2.85 -4.12 0.50
CA LEU A 43 1.65 -3.85 -0.30
C LEU A 43 0.74 -5.08 -0.39
N ARG A 44 1.30 -6.26 -0.71
CA ARG A 44 0.54 -7.52 -0.81
C ARG A 44 -0.21 -7.83 0.48
N HIS A 45 0.45 -7.71 1.63
CA HIS A 45 -0.19 -7.97 2.93
C HIS A 45 -1.35 -7.01 3.23
N TYR A 46 -1.22 -5.72 2.89
CA TYR A 46 -2.33 -4.78 3.04
C TYR A 46 -3.49 -5.08 2.08
N LEU A 47 -3.20 -5.50 0.84
CA LEU A 47 -4.25 -5.87 -0.11
C LEU A 47 -4.98 -7.15 0.31
N GLU A 48 -4.28 -8.12 0.92
CA GLU A 48 -4.92 -9.28 1.54
C GLU A 48 -5.90 -8.85 2.64
N ALA A 49 -5.49 -7.96 3.52
CA ALA A 49 -6.38 -7.41 4.55
C ALA A 49 -7.60 -6.66 3.97
N ILE A 50 -7.44 -5.94 2.85
CA ILE A 50 -8.56 -5.26 2.15
C ILE A 50 -9.52 -6.28 1.55
N SER A 51 -9.02 -7.38 0.98
CA SER A 51 -9.86 -8.43 0.40
C SER A 51 -10.82 -9.07 1.40
N GLU A 52 -10.47 -9.04 2.70
CA GLU A 52 -11.29 -9.58 3.80
C GLU A 52 -12.39 -8.63 4.30
N ILE A 53 -12.45 -7.38 3.83
CA ILE A 53 -13.49 -6.41 4.27
C ILE A 53 -14.90 -6.83 3.79
N GLY A 54 -14.97 -7.64 2.73
CA GLY A 54 -16.18 -8.31 2.30
C GLY A 54 -16.63 -7.96 0.88
N GLU A 55 -17.54 -8.78 0.37
CA GLU A 55 -18.13 -8.60 -0.97
C GLU A 55 -18.81 -7.22 -1.08
N GLY A 56 -18.60 -6.53 -2.20
CA GLY A 56 -19.21 -5.23 -2.50
C GLY A 56 -18.38 -3.99 -2.12
N ALA A 57 -17.18 -4.14 -1.57
CA ALA A 57 -16.30 -2.99 -1.32
C ALA A 57 -15.72 -2.35 -2.61
N ASN A 58 -15.75 -3.09 -3.72
CA ASN A 58 -15.34 -2.63 -5.07
C ASN A 58 -13.97 -1.93 -5.11
N PHE A 59 -13.04 -2.37 -4.27
CA PHE A 59 -11.70 -1.79 -4.20
C PHE A 59 -10.92 -2.05 -5.49
N VAL A 60 -10.26 -1.00 -5.99
CA VAL A 60 -9.24 -1.10 -7.04
C VAL A 60 -8.05 -0.19 -6.72
N LEU A 61 -6.84 -0.72 -6.90
CA LEU A 61 -5.61 0.04 -6.88
C LEU A 61 -5.37 0.67 -8.25
N GLU A 62 -5.15 1.98 -8.27
CA GLU A 62 -4.91 2.74 -9.50
C GLU A 62 -3.44 3.12 -9.67
N MET A 63 -2.70 3.29 -8.58
CA MET A 63 -1.26 3.58 -8.62
C MET A 63 -0.60 3.24 -7.29
N CYS A 64 0.62 2.70 -7.34
CA CYS A 64 1.51 2.57 -6.18
C CYS A 64 2.97 2.63 -6.63
N VAL A 65 3.51 3.84 -6.70
CA VAL A 65 4.84 4.11 -7.26
C VAL A 65 5.71 4.84 -6.24
N ASP A 66 6.89 4.29 -6.02
CA ASP A 66 7.98 4.96 -5.34
C ASP A 66 8.92 5.62 -6.37
N TYR A 67 9.06 6.93 -6.28
CA TYR A 67 9.88 7.71 -7.21
C TYR A 67 11.32 7.92 -6.73
N ARG A 68 11.77 7.34 -5.60
CA ARG A 68 13.12 7.57 -5.05
C ARG A 68 14.28 7.33 -6.02
N ASP A 69 14.08 6.46 -7.01
CA ASP A 69 15.08 6.15 -8.03
C ASP A 69 15.03 7.08 -9.26
N HIS A 70 14.05 7.98 -9.30
CA HIS A 70 13.90 8.97 -10.35
C HIS A 70 14.74 10.21 -10.01
N ALA A 71 15.68 10.55 -10.90
CA ALA A 71 16.66 11.62 -10.72
C ALA A 71 16.09 13.04 -10.45
N SER A 72 14.76 13.22 -10.54
CA SER A 72 14.08 14.50 -10.43
C SER A 72 12.86 14.52 -9.50
N SER A 73 12.56 13.42 -8.79
CA SER A 73 11.36 13.34 -7.95
C SER A 73 11.61 12.50 -6.71
N ASP A 74 11.96 13.16 -5.60
CA ASP A 74 11.84 12.57 -4.28
C ASP A 74 10.35 12.53 -3.93
N GLY A 75 9.76 11.35 -3.78
CA GLY A 75 8.34 11.23 -3.50
C GLY A 75 7.75 9.87 -3.82
N TYR A 76 6.43 9.81 -3.75
CA TYR A 76 5.63 8.65 -4.07
C TYR A 76 4.29 9.08 -4.67
N SER A 77 3.61 8.16 -5.33
CA SER A 77 2.20 8.32 -5.69
C SER A 77 1.45 7.04 -5.41
N VAL A 78 0.38 7.18 -4.63
CA VAL A 78 -0.57 6.10 -4.36
C VAL A 78 -1.97 6.63 -4.60
N SER A 79 -2.76 5.89 -5.36
CA SER A 79 -4.17 6.16 -5.58
C SER A 79 -4.96 4.86 -5.65
N TRP A 80 -6.18 4.91 -5.15
CA TRP A 80 -7.12 3.80 -5.13
C TRP A 80 -8.53 4.37 -5.27
N ASP A 81 -9.44 3.49 -5.63
CA ASP A 81 -10.87 3.74 -5.62
C ASP A 81 -11.60 2.60 -4.89
N ASN A 82 -12.73 2.93 -4.29
CA ASN A 82 -13.63 1.99 -3.64
C ASN A 82 -15.05 2.56 -3.65
N ASP A 83 -16.03 1.68 -3.76
CA ASP A 83 -17.44 2.05 -3.89
C ASP A 83 -18.30 1.08 -3.07
N GLY A 84 -17.93 0.96 -1.79
CA GLY A 84 -18.62 0.12 -0.83
C GLY A 84 -19.68 0.89 -0.03
N SER A 85 -20.10 0.29 1.07
CA SER A 85 -20.82 1.05 2.09
C SER A 85 -19.89 2.07 2.77
N ARG A 86 -20.47 3.12 3.37
CA ARG A 86 -19.71 4.14 4.10
C ARG A 86 -18.76 3.55 5.15
N LEU A 87 -19.14 2.45 5.79
CA LEU A 87 -18.30 1.71 6.74
C LEU A 87 -17.09 1.08 6.04
N GLN A 88 -17.32 0.39 4.92
CA GLN A 88 -16.26 -0.26 4.14
C GLN A 88 -15.30 0.77 3.55
N ASP A 89 -15.81 1.88 3.01
CA ASP A 89 -14.98 2.96 2.48
C ASP A 89 -14.09 3.57 3.57
N ASP A 90 -14.67 3.90 4.73
CA ASP A 90 -13.87 4.43 5.86
C ASP A 90 -12.83 3.41 6.36
N MET A 91 -13.11 2.10 6.27
CA MET A 91 -12.13 1.06 6.60
C MET A 91 -11.00 1.01 5.57
N ILE A 92 -11.32 1.01 4.28
CA ILE A 92 -10.34 0.98 3.20
C ILE A 92 -9.47 2.23 3.24
N ASP A 93 -10.05 3.42 3.36
CA ASP A 93 -9.32 4.69 3.43
C ASP A 93 -8.34 4.71 4.60
N ALA A 94 -8.77 4.19 5.76
CA ALA A 94 -7.91 4.12 6.94
C ALA A 94 -6.76 3.11 6.74
N ILE A 95 -7.03 1.95 6.13
CA ILE A 95 -6.01 0.94 5.82
C ILE A 95 -5.02 1.45 4.77
N MET A 96 -5.50 2.10 3.71
CA MET A 96 -4.65 2.69 2.67
C MET A 96 -3.84 3.88 3.19
N GLY A 97 -4.43 4.71 4.05
CA GLY A 97 -3.70 5.76 4.75
C GLY A 97 -2.58 5.20 5.63
N ASP A 98 -2.84 4.08 6.31
CA ASP A 98 -1.83 3.39 7.11
C ASP A 98 -0.73 2.76 6.23
N LEU A 99 -1.10 2.10 5.13
CA LEU A 99 -0.16 1.56 4.14
C LEU A 99 0.81 2.65 3.67
N VAL A 100 0.30 3.80 3.22
CA VAL A 100 1.12 4.90 2.68
C VAL A 100 2.16 5.37 3.70
N GLN A 101 1.81 5.44 4.99
CA GLN A 101 2.73 5.86 6.05
C GLN A 101 3.79 4.80 6.42
N ASN A 102 3.61 3.56 5.96
CA ASN A 102 4.39 2.41 6.40
C ASN A 102 5.06 1.65 5.25
N LEU A 103 4.85 2.07 3.99
CA LEU A 103 5.47 1.48 2.80
C LEU A 103 6.92 1.97 2.58
N GLY A 104 7.52 2.62 3.58
CA GLY A 104 8.89 3.12 3.49
C GLY A 104 9.08 4.27 2.52
N PHE A 105 8.04 4.92 2.00
CA PHE A 105 8.15 6.07 1.12
C PHE A 105 8.95 7.24 1.73
N THR A 106 9.44 8.13 0.87
CA THR A 106 10.02 9.43 1.25
C THR A 106 9.13 10.55 0.73
N GLY A 107 9.00 11.66 1.46
CA GLY A 107 8.16 12.79 1.08
C GLY A 107 7.52 13.48 2.28
N GLY A 108 7.29 14.79 2.18
CA GLY A 108 6.91 15.62 3.33
C GLY A 108 5.57 15.28 4.03
N SER A 109 4.75 14.40 3.45
CA SER A 109 3.53 13.86 4.07
C SER A 109 3.75 12.56 4.85
N ILE A 110 4.95 11.96 4.80
CA ILE A 110 5.32 10.73 5.50
C ILE A 110 5.93 11.07 6.85
N LEU A 111 5.40 10.48 7.92
CA LEU A 111 5.86 10.74 9.28
C LEU A 111 7.22 10.11 9.60
N ARG A 112 7.50 8.95 8.98
CA ARG A 112 8.71 8.15 9.20
C ARG A 112 9.30 7.78 7.84
N GLU A 113 9.91 8.76 7.18
CA GLU A 113 10.46 8.58 5.83
C GLU A 113 11.45 7.43 5.77
N GLY A 114 11.34 6.59 4.73
CA GLY A 114 12.25 5.46 4.54
C GLY A 114 12.01 4.26 5.46
N GLU A 115 11.14 4.37 6.47
CA GLU A 115 10.85 3.27 7.38
C GLU A 115 9.76 2.36 6.83
N LEU A 116 10.14 1.12 6.54
CA LEU A 116 9.21 0.06 6.18
C LEU A 116 8.73 -0.64 7.45
N ILE A 117 7.41 -0.87 7.56
CA ILE A 117 6.84 -1.67 8.64
C ILE A 117 7.30 -3.13 8.57
N ALA A 118 7.44 -3.78 9.73
CA ALA A 118 7.63 -5.23 9.78
C ALA A 118 6.31 -5.94 9.46
N ILE A 119 6.37 -6.99 8.63
CA ILE A 119 5.17 -7.75 8.22
C ILE A 119 4.37 -8.25 9.44
N ASP A 120 5.05 -8.73 10.47
CA ASP A 120 4.43 -9.26 11.70
C ASP A 120 3.63 -8.20 12.49
N ASP A 121 3.87 -6.91 12.25
CA ASP A 121 3.16 -5.81 12.91
C ASP A 121 1.89 -5.38 12.14
N ILE A 122 1.73 -5.78 10.87
CA ILE A 122 0.63 -5.32 9.99
C ILE A 122 -0.73 -5.76 10.56
N ASP A 123 -0.89 -7.04 10.90
CA ASP A 123 -2.16 -7.59 11.39
C ASP A 123 -2.68 -6.85 12.63
N GLY A 124 -1.78 -6.51 13.55
CA GLY A 124 -2.11 -5.73 14.75
C GLY A 124 -2.65 -4.35 14.41
N ARG A 125 -2.04 -3.66 13.43
CA ARG A 125 -2.50 -2.34 12.97
C ARG A 125 -3.85 -2.43 12.26
N ILE A 126 -4.04 -3.43 11.40
CA ILE A 126 -5.31 -3.66 10.72
C ILE A 126 -6.43 -3.92 11.74
N ALA A 127 -6.18 -4.72 12.77
CA ALA A 127 -7.14 -4.97 13.84
C ALA A 127 -7.51 -3.67 14.60
N GLU A 128 -6.52 -2.84 14.93
CA GLU A 128 -6.77 -1.54 15.55
C GLU A 128 -7.59 -0.60 14.67
N ILE A 129 -7.27 -0.54 13.38
CA ILE A 129 -8.00 0.30 12.40
C ILE A 129 -9.45 -0.16 12.32
N ARG A 130 -9.69 -1.46 12.14
CA ARG A 130 -11.03 -2.05 12.10
C ARG A 130 -11.83 -1.71 13.35
N ALA A 131 -11.23 -1.84 14.53
CA ALA A 131 -11.89 -1.50 15.80
C ALA A 131 -12.23 0.00 15.91
N LYS A 132 -11.31 0.89 15.53
CA LYS A 132 -11.53 2.35 15.56
C LYS A 132 -12.63 2.77 14.60
N VAL A 133 -12.65 2.22 13.38
CA VAL A 133 -13.68 2.53 12.39
C VAL A 133 -15.03 1.94 12.81
N ALA A 134 -15.08 0.69 13.29
CA ALA A 134 -16.32 0.10 13.80
C ALA A 134 -16.94 0.94 14.93
N GLN A 135 -16.12 1.38 15.87
CA GLN A 135 -16.56 2.28 16.95
C GLN A 135 -17.15 3.60 16.41
N LYS A 136 -16.51 4.22 15.41
CA LYS A 136 -17.00 5.45 14.77
C LYS A 136 -18.40 5.27 14.15
N HIS A 137 -18.69 4.08 13.64
CA HIS A 137 -19.96 3.71 13.00
C HIS A 137 -20.97 3.08 13.96
N ASN A 138 -20.64 2.92 15.25
CA ASN A 138 -21.46 2.28 16.28
C ASN A 138 -21.83 0.82 15.95
N VAL A 139 -20.87 0.06 15.40
CA VAL A 139 -20.97 -1.37 15.10
C VAL A 139 -19.93 -2.18 15.85
#